data_AF-A0A9P6N066-F1
#
_entry.id   AF-A0A9P6N066-F1
#
_cell.length_a   1.000
_cell.length_b   1.000
_cell.length_c   1.000
_cell.angle_alpha   90.00
_cell.angle_beta   90.00
_cell.angle_gamma   90.00
#
_symmetry.space_group_name_H-M   'P 1'
#
loop_
_entity.id
_entity.type
_entity.pdbx_description
1 polymer ?
#
loop_
_entity_poly.entity_id
_entity_poly.type
_entity_poly.pdbx_seq_one_letter_code
_entity_poly.pdbx_strand_id
1 'polypeptide(L)'
;MSEPKTAKRDFLIDIEKQSQKLWEEHRAFEVDAPTIEEHADITTIHDKHPKFLSTTAYPYMNGRFHLGHGFTISKIEFGTGYQRLQGKRALFPLGWHCTGMPIR
;
A
#
# COMPACT_ATOMS: atom_id res chain seq x y z
N MET A 1 -16.38 -4.09 -37.97
CA MET A 1 -16.87 -4.69 -36.71
C MET A 1 -17.04 -3.56 -35.70
N SER A 2 -18.16 -3.49 -34.98
CA SER A 2 -18.35 -2.51 -33.91
C SER A 2 -17.41 -2.79 -32.75
N GLU A 3 -16.95 -1.74 -32.08
CA GLU A 3 -16.11 -1.84 -30.89
C GLU A 3 -16.79 -2.69 -29.80
N PRO A 4 -16.06 -3.61 -29.12
CA PRO A 4 -16.64 -4.42 -28.07
C PRO A 4 -17.15 -3.54 -26.92
N LYS A 5 -18.28 -3.92 -26.32
CA LYS A 5 -18.90 -3.17 -25.20
C LYS A 5 -17.99 -3.03 -23.97
N THR A 6 -16.90 -3.80 -23.91
CA THR A 6 -15.90 -3.77 -22.83
C THR A 6 -14.69 -2.89 -23.10
N ALA A 7 -14.58 -2.27 -24.28
CA ALA A 7 -13.35 -1.57 -24.70
C ALA A 7 -12.86 -0.51 -23.69
N LYS A 8 -13.78 0.24 -23.08
CA LYS A 8 -13.43 1.24 -22.05
C LYS A 8 -12.86 0.62 -20.77
N ARG A 9 -13.40 -0.52 -20.32
CA ARG A 9 -12.87 -1.26 -19.17
C ARG A 9 -11.48 -1.80 -19.49
N ASP A 10 -11.33 -2.39 -20.68
CA ASP A 10 -10.08 -3.01 -21.11
C ASP A 10 -8.96 -1.96 -21.21
N PHE A 11 -9.29 -0.77 -21.72
CA PHE A 11 -8.40 0.39 -21.72
C PHE A 11 -7.94 0.80 -20.30
N LEU A 12 -8.85 0.86 -19.32
CA LEU A 12 -8.48 1.18 -17.93
C LEU A 12 -7.57 0.10 -17.31
N ILE A 13 -7.87 -1.17 -17.56
CA ILE A 13 -7.05 -2.31 -17.09
C ILE A 13 -5.62 -2.21 -17.67
N ASP A 14 -5.47 -1.78 -18.91
CA ASP A 14 -4.15 -1.62 -19.52
C ASP A 14 -3.35 -0.46 -18.89
N ILE A 15 -4.01 0.65 -18.54
CA ILE A 15 -3.39 1.75 -17.78
C ILE A 15 -3.00 1.29 -16.37
N GLU A 16 -3.85 0.52 -15.69
CA GLU A 16 -3.57 -0.03 -14.36
C GLU A 16 -2.28 -0.86 -14.37
N LYS A 17 -2.12 -1.76 -15.34
CA LYS A 17 -0.92 -2.60 -15.49
C LYS A 17 0.34 -1.78 -15.73
N GLN A 18 0.25 -0.76 -16.59
CA GLN A 18 1.37 0.14 -16.87
C GLN A 18 1.78 0.91 -15.61
N SER A 19 0.79 1.39 -14.85
CA SER A 19 1.02 2.12 -13.59
C SER A 19 1.65 1.24 -12.52
N GLN A 20 1.15 0.02 -12.35
CA GLN A 20 1.69 -0.97 -11.40
C GLN A 20 3.15 -1.31 -11.71
N LYS A 21 3.47 -1.53 -12.98
CA LYS A 21 4.84 -1.77 -13.43
C LYS A 21 5.76 -0.59 -13.09
N LEU A 22 5.31 0.64 -13.37
CA LEU A 22 6.07 1.84 -13.04
C LEU A 22 6.31 1.96 -11.51
N TRP A 23 5.29 1.69 -10.70
CA TRP A 23 5.44 1.73 -9.24
C TRP A 23 6.47 0.71 -8.73
N GLU A 24 6.51 -0.49 -9.30
CA GLU A 24 7.47 -1.53 -8.95
C GLU A 24 8.89 -1.17 -9.38
N GLU A 25 9.08 -0.76 -10.64
CA GLU A 25 10.39 -0.37 -11.19
C GLU A 25 11.02 0.79 -10.41
N HIS A 26 10.20 1.76 -9.98
CA HIS A 26 10.65 2.90 -9.19
C HIS A 26 10.63 2.66 -7.68
N ARG A 27 10.23 1.47 -7.22
CA ARG A 27 10.11 1.13 -5.79
C ARG A 27 9.29 2.19 -5.04
N ALA A 28 8.22 2.69 -5.67
CA ALA A 28 7.54 3.94 -5.31
C ALA A 28 6.91 3.96 -3.90
N PHE A 29 6.74 2.79 -3.28
CA PHE A 29 6.13 2.62 -1.96
C PHE A 29 7.10 2.06 -0.91
N GLU A 30 8.38 1.89 -1.26
CA GLU A 30 9.38 1.51 -0.28
C GLU A 30 9.81 2.72 0.55
N VAL A 31 9.85 2.53 1.87
CA VAL A 31 10.13 3.60 2.82
C VAL A 31 11.11 3.08 3.86
N ASP A 32 12.30 3.67 3.87
CA ASP A 32 13.32 3.39 4.88
C ASP A 32 13.22 4.35 6.07
N ALA A 33 13.49 3.80 7.25
CA ALA A 33 13.68 4.61 8.44
C ALA A 33 14.98 5.42 8.31
N PRO A 34 15.04 6.67 8.80
CA PRO A 34 16.29 7.41 8.84
C PRO A 34 17.32 6.67 9.72
N THR A 35 18.58 6.66 9.30
CA THR A 35 19.63 5.96 10.06
C THR A 35 20.14 6.82 11.23
N ILE A 36 20.86 6.20 12.17
CA ILE A 36 21.44 6.88 13.33
C ILE A 36 22.55 7.85 12.88
N GLU A 37 23.27 7.51 11.81
CA GLU A 37 24.34 8.33 11.23
C GLU A 37 23.77 9.58 10.55
N GLU A 38 22.62 9.47 9.89
CA GLU A 38 21.90 10.60 9.29
C GLU A 38 21.31 11.52 10.36
N HIS A 39 20.90 10.95 11.50
CA HIS A 39 20.21 11.65 12.58
C HIS A 39 20.63 11.15 13.97
N ALA A 40 21.75 11.69 14.48
CA ALA A 40 22.26 11.36 15.81
C ALA A 40 21.32 11.80 16.96
N ASP A 41 20.52 12.85 16.74
CA ASP A 41 19.54 13.32 17.73
C ASP A 41 18.13 12.79 17.40
N ILE A 42 17.77 11.70 18.08
CA ILE A 42 16.47 11.03 17.95
C ILE A 42 15.29 11.93 18.35
N THR A 43 15.51 13.00 19.11
CA THR A 43 14.43 13.85 19.61
C THR A 43 13.87 14.78 18.53
N THR A 44 14.67 15.08 17.49
CA THR A 44 14.29 15.98 16.38
C THR A 44 13.92 15.24 15.10
N ILE A 45 13.97 13.91 15.11
CA ILE A 45 13.79 13.07 13.91
C ILE A 45 12.40 13.26 13.29
N HIS A 46 11.36 13.47 14.10
CA HIS A 46 9.98 13.61 13.64
C HIS A 46 9.66 14.98 13.07
N ASP A 47 10.41 16.01 13.46
CA ASP A 47 10.28 17.35 12.87
C ASP A 47 10.87 17.39 11.46
N LYS A 48 12.00 16.69 11.25
CA LYS A 48 12.67 16.59 9.95
C LYS A 48 12.03 15.57 9.03
N HIS A 49 11.56 14.45 9.58
CA HIS A 49 10.97 13.32 8.85
C HIS A 49 9.65 12.92 9.49
N PRO A 50 8.56 13.69 9.23
CA PRO A 50 7.26 13.35 9.77
C PRO A 50 6.81 11.98 9.23
N LYS A 51 6.44 11.07 10.13
CA LYS A 51 6.05 9.70 9.78
C LYS A 51 4.54 9.49 9.83
N PHE A 52 4.08 8.51 9.07
CA PHE A 52 2.74 7.96 9.20
C PHE A 52 2.83 6.44 9.04
N LEU A 53 2.48 5.69 10.08
CA LEU A 53 2.39 4.24 10.02
C LEU A 53 0.93 3.84 10.07
N SER A 54 0.51 3.09 9.07
CA SER A 54 -0.82 2.51 9.01
C SER A 54 -0.73 0.99 8.95
N THR A 55 -1.69 0.30 9.56
CA THR A 55 -1.72 -1.16 9.59
C THR A 55 -3.14 -1.65 9.42
N THR A 56 -3.28 -2.78 8.74
CA THR A 56 -4.52 -3.57 8.72
C THR A 56 -4.30 -4.84 9.52
N ALA A 57 -5.35 -5.37 10.14
CA ALA A 57 -5.31 -6.74 10.61
C ALA A 57 -5.04 -7.64 9.40
N TYR A 58 -3.92 -8.38 9.44
CA TYR A 58 -3.52 -9.21 8.32
C TYR A 58 -4.51 -10.38 8.16
N PRO A 59 -5.00 -10.65 6.94
CA PRO A 59 -6.11 -11.59 6.72
C PRO A 59 -5.68 -13.06 6.86
N TYR A 60 -6.62 -13.91 7.26
CA TYR A 60 -6.45 -15.37 7.23
C TYR A 60 -6.29 -15.88 5.80
N MET A 61 -5.31 -16.75 5.61
CA MET A 61 -4.98 -17.33 4.30
C MET A 61 -5.74 -18.63 4.03
N ASN A 62 -7.02 -18.67 4.36
CA ASN A 62 -7.89 -19.83 4.15
C ASN A 62 -8.78 -19.70 2.90
N GLY A 63 -8.52 -18.70 2.05
CA GLY A 63 -9.27 -18.45 0.83
C GLY A 63 -8.73 -17.25 0.05
N ARG A 64 -9.50 -16.79 -0.94
CA ARG A 64 -9.20 -15.56 -1.69
C ARG A 64 -9.81 -14.34 -1.01
N PHE A 65 -9.21 -13.18 -1.19
CA PHE A 65 -9.79 -11.93 -0.71
C PHE A 65 -11.10 -11.61 -1.43
N HIS A 66 -12.18 -11.55 -0.65
CA HIS A 66 -13.46 -11.00 -1.10
C HIS A 66 -13.52 -9.47 -0.97
N LEU A 67 -14.53 -8.84 -1.57
CA LEU A 67 -14.69 -7.38 -1.65
C LEU A 67 -14.69 -6.68 -0.27
N GLY A 68 -15.21 -7.33 0.77
CA GLY A 68 -15.13 -6.84 2.15
C GLY A 68 -13.69 -6.59 2.65
N HIS A 69 -12.70 -7.40 2.24
CA HIS A 69 -11.29 -7.12 2.55
C HIS A 69 -10.84 -5.83 1.86
N GLY A 70 -11.19 -5.68 0.58
CA GLY A 70 -10.91 -4.48 -0.20
C GLY A 70 -11.53 -3.22 0.41
N PHE A 71 -12.77 -3.29 0.89
CA PHE A 71 -13.42 -2.19 1.60
C PHE A 71 -12.64 -1.76 2.85
N THR A 72 -12.22 -2.72 3.69
CA THR A 72 -11.43 -2.42 4.90
C THR A 72 -10.05 -1.85 4.56
N ILE A 73 -9.34 -2.48 3.61
CA ILE A 73 -8.01 -2.04 3.16
C ILE A 73 -8.06 -0.65 2.54
N SER A 74 -9.13 -0.31 1.79
CA SER A 74 -9.25 0.98 1.10
C SER A 74 -9.14 2.18 2.04
N LYS A 75 -9.66 2.07 3.28
CA LYS A 75 -9.57 3.14 4.28
C LYS A 75 -8.12 3.46 4.63
N ILE A 76 -7.30 2.42 4.71
CA ILE A 76 -5.88 2.52 5.05
C ILE A 76 -5.09 2.99 3.84
N GLU A 77 -5.35 2.42 2.66
CA GLU A 77 -4.70 2.80 1.41
C GLU A 77 -4.88 4.29 1.11
N PHE A 78 -6.12 4.81 1.19
CA PHE A 78 -6.39 6.22 0.95
C PHE A 78 -5.77 7.13 2.01
N GLY A 79 -5.80 6.71 3.28
CA GLY A 79 -5.15 7.44 4.37
C GLY A 79 -3.63 7.57 4.15
N THR A 80 -2.97 6.47 3.79
CA THR A 80 -1.53 6.43 3.51
C THR A 80 -1.18 7.27 2.28
N GLY A 81 -1.95 7.15 1.20
CA GLY A 81 -1.78 7.98 0.01
C GLY A 81 -1.88 9.48 0.30
N TYR A 82 -2.90 9.89 1.07
CA TYR A 82 -3.04 11.28 1.50
C TYR A 82 -1.84 11.77 2.32
N GLN A 83 -1.38 10.99 3.30
CA GLN A 83 -0.26 11.39 4.16
C GLN A 83 1.06 11.45 3.38
N ARG A 84 1.25 10.60 2.37
CA ARG A 84 2.38 10.68 1.43
C ARG A 84 2.37 12.00 0.65
N LEU A 85 1.20 12.43 0.15
CA LEU A 85 1.04 13.72 -0.53
C LEU A 85 1.29 14.91 0.40
N GLN A 86 1.06 14.77 1.71
CA GLN A 86 1.41 15.76 2.73
C GLN A 86 2.91 15.75 3.10
N GLY A 87 3.75 15.03 2.33
CA GLY A 87 5.20 14.97 2.53
C GLY A 87 5.65 14.06 3.68
N LYS A 88 4.74 13.27 4.27
CA LYS A 88 5.12 12.33 5.33
C LYS A 88 5.71 11.05 4.75
N ARG A 89 6.66 10.46 5.48
CA ARG A 89 7.11 9.08 5.26
C ARG A 89 6.00 8.13 5.69
N ALA A 90 5.12 7.80 4.73
CA ALA A 90 3.92 7.03 4.95
C ALA A 90 4.11 5.54 4.60
N LEU A 91 4.15 4.69 5.61
CA LEU A 91 4.34 3.25 5.49
C LEU A 91 3.00 2.52 5.70
N PHE A 92 2.69 1.62 4.76
CA PHE A 92 1.61 0.66 4.88
C PHE A 92 2.14 -0.73 4.56
N PRO A 93 2.58 -1.51 5.56
CA PRO A 93 2.99 -2.88 5.37
C PRO A 93 1.77 -3.81 5.36
N LEU A 94 1.88 -4.89 4.60
CA LEU A 94 0.86 -5.92 4.53
C LEU A 94 1.49 -7.29 4.79
N GLY A 95 0.86 -8.09 5.65
CA GLY A 95 1.31 -9.43 6.03
C GLY A 95 0.16 -10.43 5.97
N TRP A 96 0.44 -11.71 6.24
CA TRP A 96 -0.48 -12.84 6.05
C TRP A 96 -0.69 -13.66 7.33
N HIS A 97 -1.94 -13.95 7.68
CA HIS A 97 -2.27 -14.75 8.87
C HIS A 97 -2.29 -16.22 8.47
N CYS A 98 -1.17 -16.91 8.70
CA CYS A 98 -1.01 -18.34 8.40
C CYS A 98 -1.06 -19.24 9.64
N THR A 99 -1.37 -18.71 10.81
CA THR A 99 -1.49 -19.44 12.08
C THR A 99 -2.93 -19.68 12.48
N GLY A 100 -3.17 -20.77 13.22
CA GLY A 100 -4.46 -21.07 13.85
C GLY A 100 -5.36 -22.02 13.06
N MET A 101 -6.52 -22.31 13.65
CA MET A 101 -7.53 -23.24 13.13
C MET A 101 -8.19 -22.83 11.79
N PRO A 102 -8.32 -21.55 11.40
CA PRO A 102 -9.01 -21.18 10.16
C PRO A 102 -8.42 -21.77 8.87
N ILE A 103 -7.18 -22.25 8.90
CA ILE A 103 -6.43 -22.73 7.72
C ILE A 103 -6.47 -24.26 7.60
N ARG A 104 -6.80 -24.97 8.69
CA ARG A 104 -6.84 -26.43 8.72
C ARG A 104 -8.07 -27.00 8.05
#